data_AF-A0A950W5R4-F1
#
_entry.id   AF-A0A950W5R4-F1
#
_cell.length_a   1.000
_cell.length_b   1.000
_cell.length_c   1.000
_cell.angle_alpha   90.00
_cell.angle_beta   90.00
_cell.angle_gamma   90.00
#
_symmetry.space_group_name_H-M   'P 1'
#
loop_
_entity.id
_entity.type
_entity.pdbx_description
1 polymer ?
#
loop_
_entity_poly.entity_id
_entity_poly.type
_entity_poly.pdbx_seq_one_letter_code
_entity_poly.pdbx_strand_id
1 'polypeptide(L)' 'MWEVRRAVSELPDDQQDVVRLQHFERLSHDDIATRLGVPVGTVKSRSHRAHRRLAFELGHLRDGNPSPTAGRSQMQEAPR' A
#
# COMPACT_ATOMS: atom_id res chain seq x y z
N MET A 1 -3.45 14.67 -4.27
CA MET A 1 -2.22 14.02 -3.72
C MET A 1 -2.46 13.27 -2.40
N TRP A 2 -3.63 13.39 -1.75
CA TRP A 2 -3.91 12.73 -0.47
C TRP A 2 -4.39 11.26 -0.60
N GLU A 3 -5.05 10.90 -1.71
CA GLU A 3 -5.54 9.53 -1.94
C GLU A 3 -4.45 8.47 -2.02
N VAL A 4 -3.29 8.79 -2.62
CA VAL A 4 -2.16 7.85 -2.67
C VAL A 4 -1.64 7.57 -1.26
N ARG A 5 -1.49 8.60 -0.43
CA ARG A 5 -1.09 8.44 0.98
C ARG A 5 -2.10 7.62 1.76
N ARG A 6 -3.40 7.87 1.55
CA ARG A 6 -4.48 7.10 2.17
C ARG A 6 -4.46 5.63 1.75
N ALA A 7 -4.36 5.35 0.46
CA ALA A 7 -4.31 3.99 -0.07
C ALA A 7 -3.10 3.22 0.47
N VAL A 8 -1.95 3.88 0.63
CA VAL A 8 -0.75 3.29 1.26
C VAL A 8 -0.96 3.06 2.76
N SER A 9 -1.71 3.92 3.48
CA SER A 9 -2.05 3.69 4.90
C SER A 9 -3.08 2.59 5.13
N GLU A 10 -3.83 2.18 4.12
CA GLU A 10 -4.78 1.07 4.19
C GLU A 10 -4.17 -0.27 3.79
N LEU A 11 -2.88 -0.29 3.42
CA LEU A 11 -2.14 -1.54 3.24
C LEU A 11 -1.86 -2.17 4.61
N PRO A 12 -1.82 -3.51 4.69
CA PRO A 12 -1.24 -4.19 5.85
C PRO A 12 0.18 -3.69 6.12
N ASP A 13 0.57 -3.59 7.39
CA ASP A 13 1.86 -3.02 7.84
C ASP A 13 3.05 -3.61 7.05
N ASP A 14 3.03 -4.93 6.84
CA ASP A 14 4.10 -5.65 6.14
C ASP A 14 4.25 -5.24 4.67
N GLN A 15 3.17 -4.82 4.03
CA GLN A 15 3.14 -4.29 2.66
C GLN A 15 3.48 -2.80 2.63
N GLN A 16 3.00 -2.05 3.63
CA GLN A 16 3.31 -0.63 3.76
C GLN A 16 4.81 -0.39 3.92
N ASP A 17 5.48 -1.17 4.77
CA ASP A 17 6.93 -1.08 4.98
C ASP A 17 7.70 -1.26 3.67
N VAL A 18 7.37 -2.28 2.90
CA VAL A 18 8.05 -2.55 1.62
C VAL A 18 7.85 -1.41 0.62
N VAL A 19 6.62 -0.89 0.49
CA VAL A 19 6.34 0.25 -0.38
C VAL A 19 7.10 1.48 0.08
N ARG A 20 7.14 1.73 1.40
CA ARG A 20 7.79 2.91 1.96
C ARG A 20 9.30 2.88 1.73
N LEU A 21 9.95 1.77 2.08
CA LEU A 21 11.38 1.59 1.93
C LEU A 21 11.80 1.66 0.45
N GLN A 22 11.00 1.10 -0.44
CA GLN A 22 11.30 1.09 -1.87
C GLN A 22 11.12 2.47 -2.52
N HIS A 23 10.05 3.21 -2.21
CA HIS A 23 9.76 4.48 -2.88
C HIS A 23 10.37 5.71 -2.21
N PHE A 24 10.43 5.76 -0.87
CA PHE A 24 10.97 6.91 -0.14
C PHE A 24 12.46 6.75 0.14
N GLU A 25 12.90 5.56 0.53
CA GLU A 25 14.31 5.29 0.84
C GLU A 25 15.10 4.73 -0.36
N ARG A 26 14.43 4.47 -1.50
CA ARG A 26 15.01 3.93 -2.75
C ARG A 26 15.85 2.66 -2.54
N LEU A 27 15.49 1.85 -1.55
CA LEU A 27 16.19 0.61 -1.26
C LEU A 27 15.87 -0.49 -2.29
N SER A 28 16.86 -1.33 -2.59
CA SER A 28 16.66 -2.53 -3.39
C SER A 28 15.87 -3.59 -2.61
N HIS A 29 15.36 -4.62 -3.30
CA HIS A 29 14.68 -5.72 -2.60
C HIS A 29 15.59 -6.46 -1.61
N ASP A 30 16.88 -6.58 -1.90
CA ASP A 30 17.88 -7.22 -1.03
C ASP A 30 18.21 -6.35 0.20
N ASP A 31 18.29 -5.03 0.03
CA ASP A 31 18.47 -4.10 1.16
C ASP A 31 17.25 -4.11 2.09
N ILE A 32 16.05 -4.15 1.51
CA ILE A 32 14.80 -4.25 2.26
C ILE A 32 14.73 -5.59 3.02
N ALA A 33 15.14 -6.69 2.37
CA ALA A 33 15.20 -8.01 3.00
C ALA A 33 16.12 -7.99 4.22
N THR A 34 17.31 -7.41 4.07
CA THR A 34 18.27 -7.21 5.15
C THR A 34 17.70 -6.35 6.28
N ARG A 35 17.10 -5.21 5.93
CA ARG A 35 16.57 -4.24 6.90
C ARG A 35 15.38 -4.76 7.70
N LEU A 36 14.50 -5.55 7.07
CA LEU A 36 13.32 -6.13 7.70
C LEU A 36 13.59 -7.50 8.33
N GLY A 37 14.77 -8.09 8.13
CA GLY A 37 15.10 -9.42 8.63
C GLY A 37 14.25 -10.54 8.02
N VAL A 38 13.83 -10.39 6.76
CA VAL A 38 12.97 -11.36 6.06
C VAL A 38 13.60 -11.83 4.74
N PRO A 39 13.23 -13.01 4.21
CA PRO A 39 13.72 -13.46 2.91
C PRO A 39 13.35 -12.50 1.77
N VAL A 40 14.24 -12.34 0.79
CA VAL A 40 13.99 -11.52 -0.42
C VAL A 40 12.73 -11.97 -1.20
N GLY A 41 12.42 -13.27 -1.18
CA GLY A 41 11.17 -13.80 -1.74
C GLY A 41 9.92 -13.26 -1.04
N THR A 42 9.99 -13.07 0.29
CA THR A 42 8.93 -12.46 1.08
C THR A 42 8.74 -11.00 0.68
N VAL A 43 9.83 -10.23 0.54
CA VAL A 43 9.80 -8.84 0.08
C VAL A 43 9.14 -8.73 -1.29
N LYS A 44 9.54 -9.57 -2.26
CA LYS A 44 8.93 -9.62 -3.60
C LYS A 44 7.43 -9.92 -3.53
N SER A 45 7.03 -10.90 -2.71
CA SER A 45 5.62 -11.26 -2.56
C SER A 45 4.78 -10.13 -1.93
N ARG A 46 5.33 -9.43 -0.93
CA ARG A 46 4.71 -8.27 -0.26
C ARG A 46 4.57 -7.09 -1.22
N SER A 47 5.65 -6.73 -1.93
CA SER A 47 5.64 -5.70 -2.96
C SER A 47 4.58 -5.99 -4.03
N HIS A 48 4.53 -7.23 -4.55
CA HIS A 48 3.53 -7.60 -5.54
C HIS A 48 2.08 -7.44 -5.02
N ARG A 49 1.79 -7.93 -3.80
CA ARG A 49 0.47 -7.76 -3.19
C ARG A 49 0.12 -6.29 -2.97
N ALA A 50 1.07 -5.50 -2.48
CA ALA A 50 0.90 -4.07 -2.27
C ALA A 50 0.56 -3.34 -3.57
N HIS A 51 1.33 -3.58 -4.64
CA HIS A 51 1.07 -2.96 -5.95
C HIS A 51 -0.28 -3.37 -6.54
N ARG A 52 -0.67 -4.64 -6.42
CA ARG A 52 -2.01 -5.09 -6.89
C ARG A 52 -3.14 -4.39 -6.13
N ARG A 53 -3.02 -4.26 -4.80
CA ARG A 53 -3.99 -3.56 -3.97
C ARG A 53 -4.06 -2.08 -4.35
N LEU A 54 -2.92 -1.41 -4.42
CA LEU A 54 -2.85 0.01 -4.81
C LEU A 54 -3.39 0.25 -6.23
N ALA A 55 -3.12 -0.64 -7.19
CA ALA A 55 -3.64 -0.52 -8.55
C ALA A 55 -5.17 -0.63 -8.60
N PHE A 56 -5.76 -1.50 -7.78
CA PHE A 56 -7.22 -1.59 -7.64
C PHE A 56 -7.78 -0.32 -6.97
N GLU A 57 -7.18 0.09 -5.85
CA GLU A 57 -7.67 1.21 -5.06
C GLU A 57 -7.55 2.56 -5.78
N LEU A 58 -6.46 2.77 -6.51
CA LEU A 58 -6.14 4.02 -7.21
C LEU A 58 -6.51 3.97 -8.70
N GLY A 59 -7.05 2.84 -9.20
CA GLY A 59 -7.39 2.66 -10.62
C GLY A 59 -8.35 3.74 -11.13
N HIS A 60 -9.30 4.14 -10.29
CA HIS A 60 -10.28 5.21 -10.56
C HIS A 60 -9.64 6.56 -10.94
N LEU A 61 -8.42 6.86 -10.46
CA LEU A 61 -7.69 8.07 -10.81
C LEU A 61 -7.23 8.10 -12.28
N ARG A 62 -7.09 6.93 -12.91
CA ARG A 62 -6.81 6.83 -14.36
C ARG A 62 -8.08 7.04 -15.18
N ASP A 63 -9.22 6.57 -14.67
CA ASP A 63 -10.48 6.56 -15.40
C ASP A 63 -11.33 7.83 -15.16
N GLY A 64 -10.88 8.74 -14.28
CA GLY A 64 -11.62 9.95 -13.91
C GLY A 64 -12.87 9.69 -13.06
N ASN A 65 -12.97 8.51 -12.45
CA ASN A 65 -14.12 8.05 -11.66
C ASN A 65 -13.85 8.25 -10.15
N PRO A 66 -14.86 8.40 -9.27
CA PRO A 66 -14.60 8.56 -7.84
C PRO A 66 -14.12 7.26 -7.20
N SER A 67 -13.35 7.40 -6.11
CA SER A 67 -12.66 6.31 -5.43
C SER A 67 -13.59 5.18 -4.96
N PRO A 68 -13.28 3.89 -5.25
CA PRO A 68 -14.06 2.75 -4.78
C PRO A 68 -14.00 2.56 -3.25
N THR A 69 -13.06 3.23 -2.57
CA THR A 69 -12.90 3.17 -1.11
C THR A 69 -13.64 4.25 -0.35
N ALA A 70 -14.09 5.32 -1.01
CA ALA A 70 -14.81 6.41 -0.36
C ALA A 70 -16.06 5.93 0.43
N GLY A 71 -16.64 4.78 0.06
CA GLY A 71 -17.76 4.17 0.76
C GLY A 71 -17.41 3.35 2.01
N ARG A 72 -16.15 2.96 2.25
CA ARG A 72 -15.78 2.04 3.36
C ARG A 72 -15.46 2.73 4.68
N SER A 73 -15.01 3.99 4.66
CA SER A 73 -14.70 4.73 5.89
C SER A 73 -15.93 5.32 6.59
N GLN A 74 -17.12 5.34 5.97
CA GLN A 74 -18.34 5.88 6.60
C GLN A 74 -19.08 4.85 7.50
N MET A 75 -18.60 3.61 7.61
CA MET A 75 -19.26 2.56 8.42
C MET A 75 -18.65 2.32 9.80
N GLN A 76 -17.60 3.06 10.20
CA GLN A 76 -16.91 2.89 11.50
C GLN A 76 -17.10 4.05 12.48
N GLU A 77 -18.19 4.82 12.35
CA GLU A 77 -18.72 5.66 13.43
C GLU A 77 -20.14 5.21 13.76
N ALA A 78 -20.27 4.14 14.54
CA ALA A 78 -21.47 3.89 15.32
C ALA A 78 -21.35 4.66 16.65
N PRO A 79 -22.30 5.54 17.01
CA PRO A 79 -22.27 6.23 18.28
C PRO A 79 -22.73 5.29 19.42
N ARG A 80 -21.84 5.18 20.41
CA ARG A 80 -22.00 4.66 21.80
C ARG A 80 -22.23 3.17 22.01
#